data_AF-A0A6G2QY40-F1
#
_entry.id   AF-A0A6G2QY40-F1
#
_cell.length_a   1.000
_cell.length_b   1.000
_cell.length_c   1.000
_cell.angle_alpha   90.00
_cell.angle_beta   90.00
_cell.angle_gamma   90.00
#
_symmetry.space_group_name_H-M   'P 1'
#
loop_
_entity.id
_entity.type
_entity.pdbx_description
1 polymer ?
#
loop_
_entity_poly.entity_id
_entity_poly.type
_entity_poly.pdbx_seq_one_letter_code
_entity_poly.pdbx_strand_id
1 'polypeptide(L)'
;LTAMEEPASFDADALAAEKTKVLGAVRLPKDLGRDTVRGQYAAGWQGGAKAVGYLEEEGIDPSSKTDTYAAIKLGIDNRRWAG
;
A
#
# COMPACT_ATOMS: atom_id res chain seq x y z
N LEU A 1 5.40 -13.53 2.52
CA LEU A 1 4.27 -12.94 3.28
C LEU A 1 4.71 -12.78 4.71
N THR A 2 4.47 -11.62 5.32
CA THR A 2 5.11 -11.25 6.59
C THR A 2 4.19 -11.35 7.81
N ALA A 3 2.88 -11.14 7.63
CA ALA A 3 1.96 -10.92 8.75
C ALA A 3 1.04 -12.10 9.11
N MET A 4 0.88 -13.09 8.22
CA MET A 4 0.05 -14.27 8.47
C MET A 4 0.66 -15.17 9.56
N GLU A 5 -0.18 -15.95 10.25
CA GLU A 5 0.30 -17.00 11.16
C GLU A 5 0.84 -18.20 10.38
N GLU A 6 1.45 -19.14 11.10
CA GLU A 6 1.87 -20.41 10.51
C GLU A 6 0.65 -21.20 10.03
N PRO A 7 0.62 -21.63 8.76
CA PRO A 7 -0.50 -22.40 8.23
C PRO A 7 -0.45 -23.85 8.74
N ALA A 8 -1.61 -24.50 8.79
CA ALA A 8 -1.70 -25.91 9.20
C ALA A 8 -0.98 -26.88 8.25
N SER A 9 -0.82 -26.49 6.98
CA SER A 9 0.00 -27.17 5.97
C SER A 9 0.45 -26.17 4.90
N PHE A 10 1.29 -26.60 3.95
CA PHE A 10 1.71 -25.77 2.81
C PHE A 10 0.78 -25.88 1.59
N ASP A 11 -0.38 -26.52 1.74
CA ASP A 11 -1.36 -26.60 0.66
C ASP A 11 -2.00 -25.24 0.39
N ALA A 12 -2.48 -25.05 -0.84
CA ALA A 12 -3.01 -23.76 -1.30
C ALA A 12 -4.12 -23.22 -0.38
N ASP A 13 -5.03 -24.09 0.06
CA ASP A 13 -6.17 -23.70 0.90
C ASP A 13 -5.74 -23.25 2.30
N ALA A 14 -4.78 -23.96 2.91
CA ALA A 14 -4.25 -23.61 4.22
C ALA A 14 -3.52 -22.25 4.17
N LEU A 15 -2.74 -22.00 3.10
CA LEU A 15 -2.08 -20.72 2.88
C LEU A 15 -3.05 -19.58 2.60
N ALA A 16 -4.10 -19.83 1.80
CA ALA A 16 -5.13 -18.84 1.50
C ALA A 16 -5.95 -18.48 2.75
N ALA A 17 -6.23 -19.46 3.62
CA ALA A 17 -6.92 -19.24 4.88
C ALA A 17 -6.14 -18.29 5.79
N GLU A 18 -4.84 -18.52 6.02
CA GLU A 18 -4.05 -17.64 6.90
C GLU A 18 -3.83 -16.23 6.31
N LYS A 19 -3.76 -16.10 4.98
CA LYS A 19 -3.79 -14.79 4.30
C LYS A 19 -5.11 -14.05 4.52
N THR A 20 -6.22 -14.74 4.33
CA THR A 20 -7.56 -14.16 4.45
C THR A 20 -7.83 -13.75 5.90
N LYS A 21 -7.39 -14.56 6.85
CA LYS A 21 -7.50 -14.27 8.29
C LYS A 21 -6.73 -13.02 8.68
N VAL A 22 -5.48 -12.85 8.22
CA VAL A 22 -4.73 -11.62 8.53
C VAL A 22 -5.33 -10.39 7.84
N LEU A 23 -5.82 -10.53 6.59
CA LEU A 23 -6.52 -9.44 5.90
C LEU A 23 -7.81 -9.03 6.62
N GLY A 24 -8.58 -10.00 7.13
CA GLY A 24 -9.77 -9.76 7.94
C GLY A 24 -9.50 -9.12 9.31
N ALA A 25 -8.26 -9.23 9.80
CA ALA A 25 -7.81 -8.58 11.03
C ALA A 25 -7.19 -7.18 10.79
N VAL A 26 -7.10 -6.72 9.53
CA VAL A 26 -6.59 -5.36 9.24
C VAL A 26 -7.54 -4.33 9.81
N ARG A 27 -6.99 -3.41 10.60
CA ARG A 27 -7.69 -2.25 11.12
C ARG A 27 -7.15 -0.98 10.47
N LEU A 28 -8.06 -0.19 9.90
CA LEU A 28 -7.75 1.13 9.38
C LEU A 28 -7.44 2.10 10.53
N PRO A 29 -6.53 3.06 10.33
CA PRO A 29 -6.30 4.11 11.32
C PRO A 29 -7.56 4.98 11.46
N LYS A 30 -7.77 5.54 12.65
CA LYS A 30 -8.94 6.39 12.93
C LYS A 30 -8.93 7.69 12.12
N ASP A 31 -7.74 8.22 11.86
CA ASP A 31 -7.54 9.43 11.09
C ASP A 31 -6.70 9.10 9.84
N LEU A 32 -7.40 8.86 8.73
CA LEU A 32 -6.76 8.56 7.45
C LEU A 32 -5.96 9.75 6.91
N GLY A 33 -6.32 10.99 7.24
CA GLY A 33 -5.60 12.17 6.74
C GLY A 33 -4.22 12.31 7.37
N ARG A 34 -4.09 11.90 8.63
CA ARG A 34 -2.83 11.91 9.37
C ARG A 34 -1.99 10.65 9.18
N ASP A 35 -2.63 9.48 9.10
CA ASP A 35 -1.95 8.18 9.09
C ASP A 35 -1.74 7.61 7.66
N THR A 36 -2.07 8.39 6.62
CA THR A 36 -1.73 8.10 5.23
C THR A 36 -1.06 9.30 4.56
N VAL A 37 -0.17 9.01 3.62
CA VAL A 37 0.42 10.00 2.73
C VAL A 37 0.14 9.56 1.30
N ARG A 38 -0.27 10.51 0.48
CA ARG A 38 -0.46 10.32 -0.95
C ARG A 38 0.36 11.38 -1.68
N GLY A 39 0.89 11.02 -2.82
CA GLY A 39 1.76 11.89 -3.60
C GLY A 39 1.57 11.67 -5.08
N GLN A 40 1.89 12.71 -5.83
CA GLN A 40 1.98 12.68 -7.28
C GLN A 40 3.36 13.22 -7.65
N TYR A 41 4.15 12.44 -8.39
CA TYR A 41 5.51 12.83 -8.73
C TYR A 41 5.50 14.08 -9.63
N ALA A 42 6.42 14.99 -9.34
CA ALA A 42 6.73 16.15 -10.16
C ALA A 42 7.95 15.86 -11.03
N ALA A 43 8.26 16.79 -11.93
CA ALA A 43 9.46 16.70 -12.76
C ALA A 43 10.72 16.52 -11.90
N GLY A 44 11.65 15.71 -12.38
CA GLY A 44 12.84 15.31 -11.62
C GLY A 44 13.96 14.80 -12.50
N TRP A 45 14.98 14.22 -11.87
CA TRP A 45 16.09 13.59 -12.56
C TRP A 45 16.08 12.08 -12.31
N GLN A 46 16.14 11.30 -13.38
CA GLN A 46 16.25 9.85 -13.33
C GLN A 46 17.44 9.42 -14.18
N GLY A 47 18.44 8.81 -13.56
CA GLY A 47 19.63 8.30 -14.28
C GLY A 47 20.38 9.36 -15.09
N GLY A 48 20.36 10.64 -14.66
CA GLY A 48 21.00 11.74 -15.39
C GLY A 48 20.17 12.34 -16.54
N ALA A 49 18.96 11.85 -16.78
CA ALA A 49 17.99 12.46 -17.69
C ALA A 49 16.90 13.20 -16.90
N LYS A 50 16.40 14.32 -17.45
CA LYS A 50 15.27 15.04 -16.88
C LYS A 50 13.98 14.31 -17.26
N ALA A 51 13.19 13.93 -16.27
CA ALA A 51 11.85 13.39 -16.41
C ALA A 51 10.81 14.49 -16.14
N VAL A 52 9.71 14.48 -16.88
CA VAL A 52 8.58 15.39 -16.71
C VAL A 52 7.74 15.00 -15.49
N GLY A 53 6.85 15.89 -15.05
CA GLY A 53 5.88 15.57 -13.99
C GLY A 53 4.73 14.71 -14.50
N TYR A 54 4.03 14.00 -13.61
CA TYR A 54 2.93 13.11 -14.02
C TYR A 54 1.83 13.80 -14.85
N LEU A 55 1.48 15.05 -14.50
CA LEU A 55 0.46 15.83 -15.23
C LEU A 55 0.94 16.37 -16.59
N GLU A 56 2.24 16.24 -16.88
CA GLU A 56 2.87 16.66 -18.13
C GLU A 56 3.08 15.47 -19.09
N GLU A 57 2.82 14.24 -18.64
CA GLU A 57 2.94 13.03 -19.46
C GLU A 57 1.88 13.02 -20.58
N GLU A 58 2.25 12.46 -21.72
CA GLU A 58 1.33 12.32 -22.86
C GLU A 58 0.13 11.44 -22.48
N GLY A 59 -1.08 11.95 -22.72
CA GLY A 59 -2.32 11.22 -22.43
C GLY A 59 -2.80 11.34 -20.97
N ILE A 60 -2.11 12.07 -20.10
CA ILE A 60 -2.59 12.39 -18.76
C ILE A 60 -3.39 13.70 -18.76
N ASP A 61 -4.57 13.67 -18.14
CA ASP A 61 -5.37 14.87 -17.88
C ASP A 61 -4.60 15.81 -16.93
N PRO A 62 -4.33 17.07 -17.30
CA PRO A 62 -3.64 18.03 -16.43
C PRO A 62 -4.37 18.32 -15.11
N SER A 63 -5.65 17.95 -14.98
CA SER A 63 -6.46 18.05 -13.77
C SER A 63 -6.54 16.75 -12.96
N SER A 64 -5.81 15.70 -13.38
CA SER A 64 -5.83 14.38 -12.76
C SER A 64 -5.45 14.42 -11.28
N LYS A 65 -6.24 13.69 -10.48
CA LYS A 65 -6.00 13.48 -9.04
C LYS A 65 -5.43 12.10 -8.74
N THR A 66 -4.94 11.40 -9.76
CA THR A 66 -4.33 10.08 -9.58
C THR A 66 -3.05 10.19 -8.78
N ASP A 67 -3.01 9.51 -7.64
CA ASP A 67 -1.81 9.39 -6.82
C ASP A 67 -0.82 8.43 -7.49
N THR A 68 0.45 8.81 -7.58
CA THR A 68 1.54 7.95 -8.08
C THR A 68 2.44 7.43 -6.96
N TYR A 69 2.16 7.83 -5.72
CA TYR A 69 2.78 7.34 -4.50
C TYR A 69 1.74 7.25 -3.38
N ALA A 70 1.82 6.19 -2.57
CA ALA A 70 1.05 6.07 -1.34
C ALA A 70 1.88 5.40 -0.23
N ALA A 71 1.78 5.95 0.97
CA ALA A 71 2.23 5.30 2.20
C ALA A 71 1.06 5.23 3.18
N ILE A 72 0.81 4.05 3.73
CA ILE A 72 -0.36 3.79 4.57
C ILE A 72 0.10 3.06 5.82
N LYS A 73 -0.25 3.59 7.00
CA LYS A 73 -0.09 2.88 8.26
C LYS A 73 -1.33 2.02 8.51
N LEU A 74 -1.13 0.71 8.70
CA LEU A 74 -2.20 -0.24 9.02
C LEU A 74 -1.93 -0.89 10.38
N GLY A 75 -3.00 -1.14 11.14
CA GLY A 75 -2.96 -2.02 12.30
C GLY A 75 -3.42 -3.42 11.94
N ILE A 76 -3.01 -4.43 12.72
CA ILE A 76 -3.50 -5.80 12.61
C ILE A 76 -3.98 -6.23 14.01
N ASP A 77 -5.29 -6.45 14.14
CA ASP A 77 -5.93 -6.80 15.40
C ASP A 77 -5.81 -8.32 15.65
N ASN A 78 -4.59 -8.80 15.90
CA ASN A 78 -4.33 -10.15 16.37
C ASN A 78 -3.25 -10.16 17.47
N ARG A 79 -3.08 -11.29 18.15
CA ARG A 79 -2.15 -11.39 19.28
C ARG A 79 -0.70 -11.10 18.87
N ARG A 80 -0.28 -11.53 17.67
CA ARG A 80 1.11 -11.40 17.20
C ARG A 80 1.49 -9.96 16.87
N TRP A 81 0.53 -9.18 16.38
CA TRP A 81 0.71 -7.79 15.97
C TRP A 81 0.05 -6.79 16.92
N ALA A 82 -0.29 -7.22 18.15
CA ALA A 82 -0.82 -6.35 19.18
C ALA A 82 0.27 -5.37 19.65
N GLY A 83 0.30 -4.18 19.04
CA GLY A 83 1.22 -3.07 19.30
C GLY A 83 0.95 -1.88 18.38
#